data_AF-A0A3B7QK11-F1
#
_entry.id   AF-A0A3B7QK11-F1
#
_cell.length_a   1.000
_cell.length_b   1.000
_cell.length_c   1.000
_cell.angle_alpha   90.00
_cell.angle_beta   90.00
_cell.angle_gamma   90.00
#
_symmetry.space_group_name_H-M   'P 1'
#
loop_
_entity.id
_entity.type
_entity.pdbx_description
1 polymer ?
#
loop_
_entity_poly.entity_id
_entity_poly.type
_entity_poly.pdbx_seq_one_letter_code
_entity_poly.pdbx_strand_id
1 'polypeptide(L)' 'MENHVIELLKPITLKKENCSPLIFETGTLLKVLMHAPGGLLVRDDENFNFLISLKDKNTLWREI' A
#
# COMPACT_ATOMS: atom_id res chain seq x y z
N MET A 1 5.39 3.87 19.63
CA MET A 1 5.46 3.81 18.16
C MET A 1 4.36 2.89 17.73
N GLU A 2 3.21 3.44 17.38
CA GLU A 2 2.04 2.65 17.00
C GLU A 2 2.32 1.96 15.66
N ASN A 3 2.11 0.65 15.62
CA ASN A 3 2.24 -0.15 14.41
C ASN A 3 1.06 0.16 13.49
N HIS A 4 1.14 1.26 12.74
CA HIS A 4 0.11 1.59 11.77
C HIS A 4 0.14 0.60 10.61
N VAL A 5 -0.99 -0.05 10.37
CA VAL A 5 -1.22 -0.96 9.25
C VAL A 5 -2.40 -0.41 8.46
N ILE A 6 -2.36 -0.62 7.15
CA ILE A 6 -3.49 -0.32 6.28
C ILE A 6 -3.98 -1.60 5.62
N GLU A 7 -5.27 -1.67 5.35
CA GLU A 7 -5.91 -2.73 4.59
C GLU A 7 -6.31 -2.21 3.22
N LEU A 8 -6.03 -2.99 2.17
CA LEU A 8 -6.53 -2.70 0.82
C LEU A 8 -8.00 -3.09 0.69
N LEU A 9 -8.84 -2.15 0.26
CA LEU A 9 -10.26 -2.36 -0.02
C LEU A 9 -10.50 -2.81 -1.47
N LYS A 10 -9.51 -2.63 -2.35
CA LYS A 10 -9.52 -3.01 -3.76
C LYS A 10 -8.14 -3.52 -4.17
N PRO A 11 -8.04 -4.35 -5.23
CA PRO A 11 -6.75 -4.83 -5.67
C PRO A 11 -5.93 -3.68 -6.28
N ILE A 12 -4.62 -3.71 -6.05
CA ILE A 12 -3.66 -2.77 -6.63
C ILE A 12 -2.71 -3.52 -7.53
N THR A 13 -2.57 -3.07 -8.78
CA THR A 13 -1.57 -3.59 -9.70
C THR A 13 -0.47 -2.56 -9.91
N LEU A 14 0.73 -2.88 -9.43
CA LEU A 14 1.94 -2.10 -9.71
C LEU A 14 2.58 -2.60 -11.00
N LYS A 15 2.78 -1.68 -11.95
CA LYS A 15 3.42 -1.97 -13.24
C LYS A 15 4.71 -1.20 -13.36
N LYS A 16 5.76 -1.86 -13.85
CA LYS A 16 7.04 -1.25 -14.20
C LYS A 16 7.50 -1.82 -15.54
N GLU A 17 8.11 -0.98 -16.37
CA GLU A 17 8.64 -1.41 -17.67
C GLU A 17 9.59 -2.59 -17.51
N ASN A 18 9.41 -3.62 -18.35
CA ASN A 18 10.21 -4.86 -18.36
C ASN A 18 10.16 -5.68 -17.06
N CYS A 19 9.14 -5.51 -16.21
CA CYS A 19 8.91 -6.33 -15.03
C CYS A 19 7.50 -6.93 -15.05
N SER A 20 7.36 -8.13 -14.49
CA SER A 20 6.04 -8.70 -14.23
C SER A 20 5.26 -7.78 -13.28
N PRO A 21 3.96 -7.54 -13.55
CA PRO A 21 3.15 -6.72 -12.67
C PRO A 21 3.04 -7.38 -11.29
N LEU A 22 3.16 -6.57 -10.25
CA LEU A 22 2.91 -7.02 -8.87
C LEU A 22 1.46 -6.71 -8.54
N ILE A 23 0.69 -7.72 -8.15
CA ILE A 23 -0.74 -7.60 -7.86
C ILE A 23 -0.93 -7.85 -6.38
N PHE A 24 -1.53 -6.87 -5.70
CA PHE A 24 -1.98 -6.98 -4.32
C PHE A 24 -3.48 -7.14 -4.32
N GLU A 25 -3.98 -8.18 -3.65
CA GLU A 25 -5.40 -8.50 -3.61
C GLU A 25 -6.14 -7.63 -2.57
N THR A 26 -7.46 -7.54 -2.70
CA THR A 26 -8.32 -6.95 -1.65
C THR A 26 -8.13 -7.70 -0.34
N GLY A 27 -8.09 -6.97 0.78
CA GLY A 27 -7.84 -7.50 2.12
C GLY A 27 -6.36 -7.63 2.46
N THR A 28 -5.45 -7.33 1.53
CA THR A 28 -4.01 -7.30 1.82
C THR A 28 -3.72 -6.25 2.89
N LEU A 29 -2.95 -6.64 3.90
CA LEU A 29 -2.47 -5.75 4.95
C LEU A 29 -1.07 -5.25 4.62
N LEU A 30 -0.84 -3.95 4.78
CA LEU A 30 0.43 -3.31 4.50
C LEU A 30 0.88 -2.48 5.68
N LYS A 31 2.13 -2.66 6.09
CA LYS A 31 2.72 -1.92 7.19
C LYS A 31 3.11 -0.52 6.74
N VAL A 32 2.69 0.50 7.46
CA VAL A 32 3.12 1.89 7.21
C VAL A 32 4.53 2.08 7.74
N LEU A 33 5.45 2.49 6.87
CA LEU A 33 6.83 2.81 7.24
C LEU A 33 7.01 4.28 7.59
N MET A 34 6.42 5.17 6.79
CA MET A 34 6.49 6.62 6.99
C MET A 34 5.40 7.36 6.21
N HIS A 35 5.14 8.59 6.63
CA HIS A 35 4.31 9.55 5.89
C HIS A 35 5.20 10.31 4.90
N ALA A 36 4.85 10.29 3.62
CA ALA A 36 5.52 11.03 2.57
C ALA A 36 4.61 12.19 2.09
N PRO A 37 5.16 13.23 1.44
CA PRO A 37 4.34 14.26 0.81
C PRO A 37 3.37 13.63 -0.20
N GLY A 38 2.06 13.69 0.10
CA GLY A 38 1.00 13.17 -0.77
C GLY A 38 0.66 11.68 -0.60
N GLY A 39 1.32 10.95 0.30
CA GLY A 39 1.12 9.50 0.41
C GLY A 39 1.68 8.86 1.68
N LEU A 40 1.49 7.56 1.80
CA LEU A 40 2.14 6.70 2.78
C LEU A 40 3.12 5.78 2.06
N LEU A 41 4.32 5.63 2.60
CA LEU A 41 5.22 4.56 2.20
C LEU A 41 4.84 3.31 2.98
N VAL A 42 4.40 2.28 2.27
CA VAL A 42 3.92 1.04 2.86
C VAL A 42 4.75 -0.14 2.40
N ARG A 43 4.75 -1.19 3.22
CA ARG A 43 5.52 -2.42 3.04
C ARG A 43 4.62 -3.64 3.15
N ASP A 44 4.81 -4.61 2.27
CA ASP A 44 4.19 -5.93 2.37
C ASP A 44 5.05 -6.93 3.17
N ASP A 45 4.56 -8.16 3.32
CA ASP A 45 5.30 -9.21 4.04
C ASP A 45 6.57 -9.68 3.30
N GLU A 46 6.65 -9.45 1.99
CA GLU A 46 7.82 -9.77 1.15
C GLU A 46 8.90 -8.66 1.18
N ASN A 47 8.73 -7.64 2.03
CA ASN A 47 9.59 -6.45 2.15
C ASN A 47 9.62 -5.54 0.91
N PHE A 48 8.67 -5.69 0.00
CA PHE A 48 8.45 -4.77 -1.09
C PHE A 48 7.79 -3.48 -0.58
N ASN A 49 8.30 -2.33 -1.03
CA ASN A 49 7.84 -1.03 -0.58
C ASN A 49 7.26 -0.23 -1.74
N PHE A 50 6.13 0.42 -1.52
CA PHE A 50 5.55 1.34 -2.49
C PHE A 50 4.80 2.50 -1.82
N LEU A 51 4.55 3.54 -2.62
CA LEU A 51 3.77 4.69 -2.18
C LEU A 51 2.30 4.47 -2.50
N ILE A 52 1.45 4.69 -1.50
CA ILE A 52 0.01 4.75 -1.66
C ILE A 52 -0.48 6.17 -1.39
N SER A 53 -1.38 6.67 -2.23
CA SER A 53 -1.85 8.05 -2.16
C SER A 53 -2.83 8.25 -1.00
N LEU A 54 -2.67 9.36 -0.27
CA LEU A 54 -3.60 9.76 0.79
C LEU A 54 -5.00 10.11 0.26
N LYS A 55 -5.11 10.49 -1.02
CA LYS A 55 -6.39 10.82 -1.66
C LYS A 55 -7.29 9.59 -1.81
N ASP A 56 -6.71 8.39 -1.80
CA ASP A 56 -7.40 7.13 -2.00
C ASP A 56 -7.79 6.44 -0.68
N LYS A 57 -7.61 7.15 0.44
CA LYS A 57 -8.07 6.70 1.76
C LYS A 57 -9.59 6.52 1.76
N ASN A 58 -10.05 5.42 2.34
CA ASN A 58 -11.42 4.93 2.36
C ASN A 58 -12.03 4.52 1.00
N THR A 59 -11.26 4.56 -0.10
CA THR A 59 -11.73 4.13 -1.43
C THR A 59 -10.91 2.97 -2.00
N LEU A 60 -9.59 3.01 -1.86
CA LEU A 60 -8.67 1.92 -2.19
C LEU A 60 -8.10 1.23 -0.95
N TRP A 61 -7.96 1.96 0.16
CA TRP A 61 -7.38 1.44 1.39
C TRP A 61 -7.94 2.13 2.62
N ARG A 62 -7.80 1.52 3.80
CA ARG A 62 -8.15 2.13 5.09
C ARG A 62 -7.10 1.82 6.16
N GLU A 63 -6.95 2.71 7.14
CA GLU A 63 -6.18 2.43 8.36
C GLU A 63 -6.98 1.53 9.30
N ILE A 64 -6.26 0.67 10.04
CA ILE A 64 -6.79 -0.24 11.08
C ILE A 64 -5.95 -0.15 12.35
#